data_AF-A0A849E8M3-F1
#
_entry.id   AF-A0A849E8M3-F1
#
_cell.length_a   1.000
_cell.length_b   1.000
_cell.length_c   1.000
_cell.angle_alpha   90.00
_cell.angle_beta   90.00
_cell.angle_gamma   90.00
#
_symmetry.space_group_name_H-M   'P 1'
#
loop_
_entity.id
_entity.type
_entity.pdbx_description
1 polymer ?
#
loop_
_entity_poly.entity_id
_entity_poly.type
_entity_poly.pdbx_seq_one_letter_code
_entity_poly.pdbx_strand_id
1 'polypeptide(L)'
;MFKRPKLFDVLVCAGCVAMLSFFHWHATKGPRSLENHALQVAKLEAREGDLAKVRARRDAIEARVKLMRPESVDPDMASQLVREKLGYEKINSIVVNLTN
;
A
#
# COMPACT_ATOMS: atom_id res chain seq x y z
N MET A 1 -51.61 -9.59 42.20
CA MET A 1 -51.56 -8.18 42.66
C MET A 1 -50.35 -7.48 42.06
N PHE A 2 -50.51 -6.83 40.90
CA PHE A 2 -49.44 -5.98 40.35
C PHE A 2 -49.36 -4.69 41.17
N LYS A 3 -48.29 -4.50 41.93
CA LYS A 3 -48.00 -3.22 42.59
C LYS A 3 -47.79 -2.17 41.50
N ARG A 4 -48.54 -1.06 41.56
CA ARG A 4 -48.32 0.07 40.65
C ARG A 4 -46.86 0.51 40.77
N PRO A 5 -46.10 0.58 39.67
CA PRO A 5 -44.72 1.01 39.73
C PRO A 5 -44.68 2.42 40.30
N LYS A 6 -43.71 2.69 41.17
CA LYS A 6 -43.50 4.07 41.65
C LYS A 6 -43.16 4.89 40.41
N LEU A 7 -43.65 6.13 40.34
CA LEU A 7 -43.37 7.03 39.19
C LEU A 7 -41.85 7.08 38.89
N PHE A 8 -41.04 7.01 39.93
CA PHE A 8 -39.58 6.90 39.87
C PHE A 8 -39.10 5.69 39.06
N ASP A 9 -39.66 4.49 39.27
CA ASP A 9 -39.26 3.27 38.57
C ASP A 9 -39.55 3.37 37.07
N VAL A 10 -40.69 3.98 36.71
CA VAL A 10 -41.07 4.21 35.31
C VAL A 10 -40.13 5.21 34.64
N LEU A 11 -39.77 6.29 35.34
CA LEU A 11 -38.84 7.30 34.83
C LEU A 11 -37.44 6.73 34.64
N VAL A 12 -36.95 5.91 35.58
CA VAL A 12 -35.66 5.23 35.47
C VAL A 12 -35.67 4.26 34.28
N CYS A 13 -36.70 3.42 34.15
CA CYS A 13 -36.84 2.53 33.00
C CYS A 13 -36.85 3.29 31.67
N ALA A 14 -37.62 4.38 31.58
CA ALA A 14 -37.68 5.21 30.38
C ALA A 14 -36.32 5.82 30.03
N GLY A 15 -35.57 6.28 31.05
CA GLY A 15 -34.20 6.78 30.88
C GLY A 15 -33.24 5.71 30.35
N CYS A 16 -33.28 4.49 30.92
CA CYS A 16 -32.47 3.38 30.46
C CYS A 16 -32.79 3.01 29.00
N VAL A 17 -34.08 2.94 28.63
CA VAL A 17 -34.49 2.64 27.24
C VAL A 17 -34.02 3.74 26.28
N ALA A 18 -34.11 5.02 26.68
CA ALA A 18 -33.63 6.14 25.87
C ALA A 18 -32.10 6.10 25.66
N MET A 19 -31.33 5.73 26.69
CA MET A 19 -29.88 5.56 26.54
C MET A 19 -29.53 4.38 25.63
N LEU A 20 -30.21 3.23 25.80
CA LEU A 20 -30.00 2.07 24.96
C LEU A 20 -30.33 2.34 23.49
N SER A 21 -31.42 3.07 23.21
CA SER A 21 -31.78 3.44 21.84
C SER A 21 -30.78 4.43 21.23
N PHE A 22 -30.27 5.38 22.01
CA PHE A 22 -29.20 6.29 21.58
C PHE A 22 -27.92 5.54 21.21
N PHE A 23 -27.48 4.61 22.06
CA PHE A 23 -26.31 3.79 21.76
C PHE A 23 -26.54 2.86 20.57
N HIS A 24 -27.74 2.28 20.44
CA HIS A 24 -28.10 1.44 19.30
C HIS A 24 -28.04 2.22 17.98
N TRP A 25 -28.59 3.44 17.95
CA TRP A 25 -28.52 4.34 16.80
C TRP A 25 -27.08 4.74 16.46
N HIS A 26 -26.25 5.03 17.47
CA HIS A 26 -24.84 5.35 17.25
C HIS A 26 -24.01 4.15 16.78
N ALA A 27 -24.36 2.94 17.22
CA ALA A 27 -23.69 1.71 16.81
C ALA A 27 -23.95 1.37 15.33
N THR A 28 -25.13 1.71 14.79
CA THR A 28 -25.47 1.45 13.38
C THR A 28 -24.92 2.52 12.43
N LYS A 29 -24.86 3.79 12.85
CA LYS A 29 -24.41 4.91 12.01
C LYS A 29 -22.91 5.16 11.94
N GLY A 30 -22.10 4.30 12.56
CA GLY A 30 -20.64 4.42 12.53
C GLY A 30 -20.01 3.79 11.29
N PRO A 31 -18.92 4.36 10.73
CA PRO A 31 -18.15 3.69 9.69
C PRO A 31 -17.64 2.32 10.17
N ARG A 32 -17.35 2.16 11.47
CA ARG A 32 -16.96 0.89 12.13
C ARG A 32 -18.14 0.09 12.71
N SER A 33 -19.37 0.27 12.20
CA SER A 33 -20.49 -0.56 12.65
C SER A 33 -20.22 -2.04 12.34
N LEU A 34 -20.83 -2.95 13.11
CA LEU A 34 -20.71 -4.40 12.94
C LEU A 34 -21.01 -4.86 11.51
N GLU A 35 -21.99 -4.22 10.85
CA GLU A 35 -22.37 -4.51 9.47
C GLU A 35 -21.25 -4.17 8.46
N ASN A 36 -20.49 -3.12 8.73
CA ASN A 36 -19.43 -2.64 7.85
C ASN A 36 -18.06 -3.29 8.13
N HIS A 37 -17.94 -4.08 9.19
CA HIS A 37 -16.67 -4.70 9.57
C HIS A 37 -16.15 -5.63 8.46
N ALA A 38 -17.00 -6.49 7.90
CA ALA A 38 -16.60 -7.40 6.81
C ALA A 38 -16.16 -6.63 5.56
N LEU A 39 -16.88 -5.54 5.21
CA LEU A 39 -16.52 -4.68 4.07
C LEU A 39 -15.19 -3.95 4.32
N GLN A 40 -14.92 -3.55 5.56
CA GLN A 40 -13.65 -2.92 5.92
C GLN A 40 -12.49 -3.89 5.87
N VAL A 41 -12.66 -5.12 6.37
CA VAL A 41 -11.63 -6.17 6.28
C VAL A 41 -11.32 -6.48 4.82
N ALA A 42 -12.34 -6.65 3.97
CA ALA A 42 -12.14 -6.88 2.54
C ALA A 42 -11.42 -5.71 1.84
N LYS A 43 -11.73 -4.46 2.22
CA LYS A 43 -11.00 -3.28 1.74
C LYS A 43 -9.54 -3.30 2.20
N LEU A 44 -9.27 -3.71 3.44
CA LEU A 44 -7.93 -3.76 4.00
C LEU A 44 -7.08 -4.79 3.26
N GLU A 45 -7.61 -6.00 3.05
CA GLU A 45 -6.98 -7.06 2.24
C GLU A 45 -6.70 -6.59 0.80
N ALA A 46 -7.66 -5.91 0.16
CA ALA A 46 -7.46 -5.38 -1.19
C ALA A 46 -6.32 -4.34 -1.25
N ARG A 47 -6.23 -3.45 -0.25
CA ARG A 47 -5.15 -2.46 -0.17
C ARG A 47 -3.80 -3.09 0.12
N GLU A 48 -3.74 -4.14 0.93
CA GLU A 48 -2.51 -4.91 1.16
C GLU A 48 -2.04 -5.61 -0.12
N GLY A 49 -2.96 -6.19 -0.89
CA GLY A 49 -2.64 -6.77 -2.19
C GLY A 49 -2.08 -5.75 -3.19
N ASP A 50 -2.63 -4.54 -3.22
CA ASP A 50 -2.11 -3.46 -4.07
C ASP A 50 -0.74 -2.98 -3.61
N LEU A 51 -0.52 -2.86 -2.29
CA LEU A 51 0.79 -2.53 -1.72
C LEU A 51 1.84 -3.59 -2.09
N ALA A 52 1.49 -4.87 -2.02
CA ALA A 52 2.40 -5.95 -2.40
C ALA A 52 2.81 -5.85 -3.87
N LYS A 53 1.87 -5.57 -4.78
CA LYS A 53 2.16 -5.37 -6.21
C LYS A 53 3.09 -4.20 -6.47
N VAL A 54 2.83 -3.06 -5.82
CA VAL A 54 3.66 -1.85 -5.98
C VAL A 54 5.05 -2.07 -5.41
N ARG A 55 5.18 -2.71 -4.25
CA ARG A 55 6.48 -3.08 -3.65
C ARG A 55 7.26 -4.02 -4.57
N ALA A 56 6.63 -5.08 -5.08
CA ALA A 56 7.29 -6.00 -6.01
C ALA A 56 7.81 -5.30 -7.28
N ARG A 57 7.05 -4.34 -7.82
CA ARG A 57 7.52 -3.51 -8.96
C ARG A 57 8.71 -2.63 -8.57
N ARG A 58 8.66 -1.99 -7.41
CA ARG A 58 9.77 -1.19 -6.90
C ARG A 58 11.02 -2.06 -6.75
N ASP A 59 10.91 -3.20 -6.10
CA ASP A 59 12.05 -4.08 -5.83
C ASP A 59 12.68 -4.61 -7.13
N ALA A 60 11.86 -4.94 -8.14
CA ALA A 60 12.35 -5.34 -9.46
C ALA A 60 13.10 -4.21 -10.18
N ILE A 61 12.62 -2.96 -10.07
CA ILE A 61 13.30 -1.79 -10.64
C ILE A 61 14.59 -1.51 -9.86
N GLU A 62 14.56 -1.58 -8.54
CA GLU A 62 15.71 -1.34 -7.68
C GLU A 62 16.82 -2.37 -7.94
N ALA A 63 16.46 -3.65 -8.16
CA ALA A 63 17.40 -4.68 -8.59
C ALA A 63 18.04 -4.37 -9.95
N ARG A 64 17.25 -3.91 -10.93
CA ARG A 64 17.77 -3.50 -12.26
C ARG A 64 18.66 -2.27 -12.18
N VAL A 65 18.27 -1.27 -11.39
CA VAL A 65 19.07 -0.06 -11.16
C VAL A 65 20.39 -0.41 -10.47
N LYS A 66 20.35 -1.33 -9.48
CA LYS A 66 21.57 -1.82 -8.82
C LYS A 66 22.56 -2.44 -9.80
N LEU A 67 22.08 -3.19 -10.79
CA LEU A 67 22.92 -3.76 -11.86
C LEU A 67 23.48 -2.71 -12.81
N MET A 68 22.78 -1.58 -13.01
CA MET A 68 23.20 -0.47 -13.85
C MET A 68 24.07 0.57 -13.11
N ARG A 69 24.41 0.34 -11.83
CA ARG A 69 25.24 1.29 -11.09
C ARG A 69 26.64 1.34 -11.71
N PRO A 70 27.20 2.55 -11.95
CA PRO A 70 28.52 2.73 -12.55
C PRO A 70 29.67 2.12 -11.73
N GLU A 71 29.39 1.75 -10.48
CA GLU A 71 30.31 1.13 -9.54
C GLU A 71 30.43 -0.40 -9.76
N SER A 72 29.45 -1.01 -10.44
CA SER A 72 29.45 -2.43 -10.82
C SER A 72 29.53 -2.67 -12.33
N VAL A 73 29.36 -1.62 -13.14
CA VAL A 73 29.44 -1.70 -14.60
C VAL A 73 30.89 -1.45 -15.02
N ASP A 74 31.46 -2.41 -15.74
CA ASP A 74 32.78 -2.27 -16.34
C ASP A 74 32.77 -1.08 -17.32
N PRO A 75 33.58 -0.03 -17.07
CA PRO A 75 33.64 1.16 -17.93
C PRO A 75 34.01 0.82 -19.38
N ASP A 76 34.79 -0.23 -19.62
CA ASP A 76 35.15 -0.66 -20.97
C ASP A 76 33.93 -1.26 -21.68
N MET A 77 33.14 -2.09 -20.99
CA MET A 77 31.91 -2.66 -21.53
C MET A 77 30.83 -1.59 -21.78
N ALA A 78 30.74 -0.57 -20.91
CA ALA A 78 29.87 0.59 -21.13
C ALA A 78 30.28 1.40 -22.37
N SER A 79 31.59 1.60 -22.58
CA SER A 79 32.10 2.31 -23.75
C SER A 79 31.81 1.56 -25.06
N GLN A 80 31.89 0.22 -25.04
CA GLN A 80 31.51 -0.63 -26.17
C GLN A 80 30.02 -0.53 -26.48
N LEU A 81 29.16 -0.54 -25.45
CA LEU A 81 27.70 -0.41 -25.63
C LEU A 81 27.31 0.94 -26.24
N VAL A 82 27.97 2.02 -25.83
CA VAL A 82 27.78 3.36 -26.41
C VAL A 82 28.23 3.39 -27.86
N ARG A 83 29.36 2.76 -28.19
CA ARG A 83 29.84 2.69 -29.57
C ARG A 83 28.92 1.86 -30.47
N GLU A 84 28.38 0.75 -29.97
CA GLU A 84 27.46 -0.13 -30.72
C GLU A 84 26.07 0.50 -30.89
N LYS A 85 25.49 1.09 -29.85
CA LYS A 85 24.11 1.61 -29.87
C LYS A 85 23.98 3.05 -30.34
N LEU A 86 24.94 3.90 -30.02
CA LEU A 86 24.88 5.34 -30.30
C LEU A 86 25.85 5.77 -31.42
N GLY A 87 26.66 4.84 -31.95
CA GLY A 87 27.64 5.15 -33.00
C GLY A 87 28.68 6.19 -32.57
N TYR A 88 28.81 6.43 -31.26
CA TYR A 88 29.64 7.51 -30.74
C TYR A 88 31.08 7.01 -30.61
N GLU A 89 31.96 7.43 -31.54
CA GLU A 89 33.40 7.30 -31.36
C GLU A 89 33.95 8.52 -30.64
N LYS A 90 34.71 8.27 -29.57
CA LYS A 90 35.45 9.33 -28.88
C LYS A 90 36.51 9.85 -29.87
N ILE A 91 36.57 11.17 -30.05
CA ILE A 91 37.42 11.88 -31.03
C ILE A 91 38.92 11.49 -30.98
N ASN A 92 39.38 10.82 -29.92
CA ASN A 92 40.79 10.47 -29.70
C ASN A 92 41.03 8.98 -29.34
N SER A 93 40.19 8.04 -29.80
CA SER A 93 40.42 6.60 -29.57
C SER A 93 41.19 5.95 -30.73
N ILE A 94 42.28 5.24 -30.43
CA ILE A 94 43.06 4.45 -31.40
C ILE A 94 42.64 2.98 -31.28
N VAL A 95 42.08 2.40 -32.34
CA VAL A 95 41.76 0.97 -32.41
C VAL A 95 42.92 0.25 -33.08
N VAL A 96 43.68 -0.53 -32.32
CA VAL A 96 44.78 -1.36 -32.87
C VAL A 96 44.22 -2.74 -33.19
N ASN A 97 44.15 -3.06 -34.48
CA ASN A 97 43.85 -4.40 -34.94
C ASN A 97 45.15 -5.22 -34.94
N LEU A 98 45.25 -6.21 -34.05
CA LEU A 98 46.35 -7.15 -34.05
C LEU A 98 46.07 -8.21 -35.12
N THR A 99 46.57 -7.97 -36.32
CA THR A 99 46.72 -8.99 -37.35
C THR A 99 47.70 -10.04 -36.83
N ASN A 100 47.30 -11.31 -36.86
CA ASN A 100 48.21 -12.45 -36.64
C ASN A 100 49.14 -12.59 -37.85
#